data_AF-A0A232EKG3-F1
#
_entry.id   AF-A0A232EKG3-F1
#
_cell.length_a   1.000
_cell.length_b   1.000
_cell.length_c   1.000
_cell.angle_alpha   90.00
_cell.angle_beta   90.00
_cell.angle_gamma   90.00
#
_symmetry.space_group_name_H-M   'P 1'
#
loop_
_entity.id
_entity.type
_entity.pdbx_description
1 polymer ?
#
loop_
_entity_poly.entity_id
_entity_poly.type
_entity_poly.pdbx_seq_one_letter_code
_entity_poly.pdbx_strand_id
1 'polypeptide(L)'
;MVGPKAAFSYKQIFEQLINFDIYSNGSLKKKKDVVWIEICNQLNCKQPLHSIKPLNLYVKVQKDVGNLLSDYKRYKNLNKDTVSVSKGNENNLSDPHSDEFKDDENEPSDSSDQFDESEIQPIKRKNNSQKHIKFTISLDQKEWEEISPIEQLYKNGNKGLALKAGWPDIIRHVIDDMEVYIRIDGHCKTCDAKLKVTCDEKPSVNDESITFTVETTNSRGIPHAEKRRLAGPHRKKIKEQLKNKKPKQWQRDVAATDMEHGHCEPPYLYKLPVLQKASQQQQNEALGIIPGTTVFDSLSKIKQDSDFLQHPICFDATASVTFKIDRPGGESSDVFLYVIVSHVNNMLVPLTQAISERNDTNFLTFWLTDWRRSGAKVPLQAITDMGKALQHSIALSFNNLTVECVLQKEEKNKTTQNEETFDETTSLTSQFIEKITKKIETSKSFDISDYKSKENDYYLPDFANRLSQLCKEFP
;
A
#
# COMPACT_ATOMS: atom_id res chain seq x y z
N MET A 1 5.22 18.15 -3.56
CA MET A 1 4.69 17.44 -4.75
C MET A 1 3.84 18.43 -5.55
N VAL A 2 4.36 18.96 -6.65
CA VAL A 2 3.58 19.82 -7.55
C VAL A 2 2.70 18.90 -8.39
N GLY A 3 1.38 19.07 -8.34
CA GLY A 3 0.46 18.30 -9.17
C GLY A 3 0.78 18.48 -10.66
N PRO A 4 0.36 17.54 -11.54
CA PRO A 4 0.61 17.66 -12.97
C PRO A 4 0.08 19.00 -13.49
N LYS A 5 0.95 19.77 -14.17
CA LYS A 5 0.61 21.06 -14.76
C LYS A 5 -0.58 20.89 -15.72
N ALA A 6 -1.54 21.81 -15.65
CA ALA A 6 -2.70 21.78 -16.53
C ALA A 6 -2.25 21.89 -18.00
N ALA A 7 -2.84 21.07 -18.87
CA ALA A 7 -2.51 21.01 -20.30
C ALA A 7 -2.71 22.33 -21.06
N PHE A 8 -3.57 23.22 -20.56
CA PHE A 8 -3.80 24.56 -21.11
C PHE A 8 -3.91 25.56 -19.95
N SER A 9 -3.33 26.74 -20.13
CA SER A 9 -3.45 27.83 -19.16
C SER A 9 -4.84 28.46 -19.17
N TYR A 10 -5.19 29.15 -18.09
CA TYR A 10 -6.44 29.91 -17.97
C TYR A 10 -6.66 30.84 -19.17
N LYS A 11 -5.64 31.65 -19.49
CA LYS A 11 -5.66 32.66 -20.54
C LYS A 11 -5.94 32.05 -21.92
N GLN A 12 -5.31 30.92 -22.24
CA GLN A 12 -5.52 30.22 -23.51
C GLN A 12 -6.97 29.73 -23.66
N ILE A 13 -7.54 29.15 -22.60
CA ILE A 13 -8.92 28.67 -22.61
C ILE A 13 -9.87 29.87 -22.77
N PHE A 14 -9.66 30.94 -22.01
CA PHE A 14 -10.49 32.14 -22.05
C PHE A 14 -10.50 32.81 -23.43
N GLU A 15 -9.33 33.00 -24.05
CA GLU A 15 -9.18 33.57 -25.40
C GLU A 15 -9.91 32.77 -26.48
N GLN A 16 -10.06 31.45 -26.32
CA GLN A 16 -10.86 30.65 -27.24
C GLN A 16 -12.36 30.76 -26.92
N LEU A 17 -12.74 30.74 -25.64
CA LEU A 17 -14.15 30.79 -25.24
C LEU A 17 -14.86 32.05 -25.73
N ILE A 18 -14.21 33.22 -25.70
CA ILE A 18 -14.82 34.48 -26.12
C ILE A 18 -15.25 34.50 -27.60
N ASN A 19 -14.69 33.64 -28.45
CA ASN A 19 -15.01 33.55 -29.87
C ASN A 19 -16.28 32.74 -30.16
N PHE A 20 -16.81 32.01 -29.17
CA PHE A 20 -17.98 31.16 -29.32
C PHE A 20 -19.12 31.65 -28.42
N ASP A 21 -20.35 31.36 -28.84
CA ASP A 21 -21.50 31.53 -27.96
C ASP A 21 -21.78 30.24 -27.18
N ILE A 22 -21.22 30.14 -25.97
CA ILE A 22 -21.41 29.00 -25.07
C ILE A 22 -22.64 29.14 -24.17
N TYR A 23 -23.41 30.24 -24.27
CA TYR A 23 -24.48 30.57 -23.33
C TYR A 23 -25.78 30.86 -24.08
N SER A 24 -26.78 30.00 -23.93
CA SER A 24 -28.07 30.12 -24.62
C SER A 24 -29.21 30.13 -23.61
N ASN A 25 -30.14 31.08 -23.74
CA ASN A 25 -31.33 31.20 -22.89
C ASN A 25 -31.01 31.27 -21.39
N GLY A 26 -30.03 32.10 -21.00
CA GLY A 26 -29.69 32.29 -19.59
C GLY A 26 -28.95 31.10 -18.94
N SER A 27 -28.61 30.06 -19.71
CA SER A 27 -27.90 28.89 -19.21
C SER A 27 -26.74 28.46 -20.12
N LEU A 28 -25.76 27.77 -19.54
CA LEU A 28 -24.64 27.21 -20.28
C LEU A 28 -25.15 26.12 -21.25
N LYS A 29 -24.69 26.12 -22.50
CA LYS A 29 -25.05 25.10 -23.50
C LYS A 29 -24.77 23.69 -22.98
N LYS A 30 -25.60 22.72 -23.38
CA LYS A 30 -25.54 21.33 -22.88
C LYS A 30 -24.16 20.72 -23.12
N LYS A 31 -23.75 19.78 -22.26
CA LYS A 31 -22.43 19.09 -22.35
C LYS A 31 -22.13 18.37 -23.67
N LYS A 32 -23.14 18.10 -24.50
CA LYS A 32 -23.01 17.44 -25.82
C LYS A 32 -23.13 18.41 -26.99
N ASP A 33 -23.21 19.71 -26.72
CA ASP A 33 -23.31 20.74 -27.76
C ASP A 33 -22.03 20.77 -28.62
N VAL A 34 -22.21 21.01 -29.92
CA VAL A 34 -21.13 20.98 -30.92
C VAL A 34 -20.09 22.07 -30.65
N VAL A 35 -20.49 23.19 -30.03
CA VAL A 35 -19.58 24.28 -29.64
C VAL A 35 -18.40 23.80 -28.81
N TRP A 36 -18.60 22.84 -27.90
CA TRP A 36 -17.52 22.31 -27.06
C TRP A 36 -16.48 21.52 -27.85
N ILE A 37 -16.90 20.85 -28.92
CA ILE A 37 -16.02 20.12 -29.82
C ILE A 37 -15.18 21.11 -30.64
N GLU A 38 -15.81 22.17 -31.14
CA GLU A 38 -15.15 23.20 -31.94
C GLU A 38 -14.08 23.95 -31.14
N ILE A 39 -14.39 24.37 -29.90
CA ILE A 39 -13.41 25.04 -29.02
C ILE A 39 -12.22 24.11 -28.73
N CYS A 40 -12.48 22.82 -28.43
CA CYS A 40 -11.43 21.83 -28.21
C CYS A 40 -10.55 21.63 -29.43
N ASN A 41 -11.14 21.60 -30.64
CA ASN A 41 -10.38 21.48 -31.87
C ASN A 41 -9.45 22.68 -32.08
N GLN A 42 -9.93 23.90 -31.83
CA GLN A 42 -9.09 25.11 -31.92
C GLN A 42 -7.95 25.12 -30.89
N LEU A 43 -8.21 24.71 -29.65
CA LEU A 43 -7.19 24.59 -28.61
C LEU A 43 -6.13 23.53 -28.96
N ASN A 44 -6.57 22.34 -29.38
CA ASN A 44 -5.67 21.22 -29.69
C ASN A 44 -4.85 21.49 -30.96
N CYS A 45 -5.39 22.21 -31.95
CA CYS A 45 -4.63 22.61 -33.14
C CYS A 45 -3.46 23.57 -32.81
N LYS A 46 -3.60 24.41 -31.78
CA LYS A 46 -2.54 25.34 -31.37
C LYS A 46 -1.41 24.66 -30.59
N GLN A 47 -1.68 23.53 -29.93
CA GLN A 47 -0.70 22.78 -29.14
C GLN A 47 -0.92 21.27 -29.27
N PRO A 48 -0.35 20.61 -30.31
CA PRO A 48 -0.62 19.20 -30.59
C PRO A 48 -0.14 18.23 -29.50
N LEU A 49 0.80 18.66 -28.65
CA LEU A 49 1.30 17.89 -27.49
C LEU A 49 0.28 17.80 -26.34
N HIS A 50 -0.77 18.61 -26.36
CA HIS A 50 -1.76 18.70 -25.28
C HIS A 50 -3.17 18.56 -25.85
N SER A 51 -3.91 17.54 -25.40
CA SER A 51 -5.30 17.33 -25.83
C SER A 51 -6.27 17.55 -24.68
N ILE A 52 -7.22 18.49 -24.83
CA ILE A 52 -8.35 18.64 -23.91
C ILE A 52 -9.62 18.05 -24.52
N LYS A 53 -10.27 17.15 -23.78
CA LYS A 53 -11.55 16.55 -24.19
C LYS A 53 -12.72 17.53 -23.95
N PRO A 54 -13.74 17.58 -24.83
CA PRO A 54 -14.89 18.49 -24.69
C PRO A 54 -15.58 18.42 -23.32
N LEU A 55 -15.74 17.21 -22.78
CA LEU A 55 -16.35 17.03 -21.46
C LEU A 55 -15.54 17.68 -20.32
N ASN A 56 -14.21 17.64 -20.41
CA ASN A 56 -13.34 18.22 -19.38
C ASN A 56 -13.36 19.75 -19.44
N LEU A 57 -13.39 20.32 -20.65
CA LEU A 57 -13.54 21.76 -20.86
C LEU A 57 -14.90 22.25 -20.31
N TYR A 58 -15.99 21.57 -20.66
CA TYR A 58 -17.33 21.87 -20.13
C TYR A 58 -17.35 21.90 -18.59
N VAL A 59 -16.82 20.86 -17.94
CA VAL A 59 -16.79 20.78 -16.47
C VAL A 59 -15.94 21.89 -15.85
N LYS A 60 -14.82 22.27 -16.46
CA LYS A 60 -13.99 23.40 -15.99
C LYS A 60 -14.76 24.71 -16.03
N VAL A 61 -15.44 24.99 -17.13
CA VAL A 61 -16.25 26.21 -17.29
C VAL A 61 -17.45 26.18 -16.35
N GLN A 62 -18.17 25.06 -16.26
CA GLN A 62 -19.34 24.93 -15.37
C GLN A 62 -18.99 25.13 -13.89
N LYS A 63 -17.83 24.62 -13.45
CA LYS A 63 -17.33 24.79 -12.07
C LYS A 63 -16.67 26.14 -11.81
N ASP A 64 -16.63 27.01 -12.82
CA ASP A 64 -15.98 28.33 -12.77
C ASP A 64 -14.52 28.27 -12.30
N VAL A 65 -13.77 27.27 -12.76
CA VAL A 65 -12.37 27.07 -12.34
C VAL A 65 -11.53 28.26 -12.81
N GLY A 66 -10.98 29.01 -11.85
CA GLY A 66 -10.21 30.22 -12.13
C GLY A 66 -11.05 31.41 -12.61
N ASN A 67 -12.35 31.44 -12.31
CA ASN A 67 -13.30 32.48 -12.76
C ASN A 67 -13.60 32.50 -14.26
N LEU A 68 -13.37 31.38 -14.98
CA LEU A 68 -13.57 31.25 -16.43
C LEU A 68 -14.97 31.65 -16.90
N LEU A 69 -16.02 31.18 -16.20
CA LEU A 69 -17.40 31.45 -16.55
C LEU A 69 -17.81 32.86 -16.12
N SER A 70 -17.35 33.31 -14.96
CA SER A 70 -17.59 34.66 -14.47
C SER A 70 -17.00 35.73 -15.41
N ASP A 71 -15.74 35.56 -15.83
CA ASP A 71 -15.08 36.47 -16.77
C ASP A 71 -15.72 36.40 -18.16
N TYR A 72 -16.16 35.22 -18.61
CA TYR A 72 -16.86 35.08 -19.88
C TYR A 72 -18.19 35.84 -19.88
N LYS A 73 -18.97 35.71 -18.79
CA LYS A 73 -20.23 36.45 -18.61
C LYS A 73 -20.01 37.96 -18.55
N ARG A 74 -18.95 38.40 -17.86
CA ARG A 74 -18.54 39.82 -17.81
C ARG A 74 -18.19 40.32 -19.21
N TYR A 75 -17.37 39.58 -19.96
CA TYR A 75 -16.95 39.94 -21.31
C TYR A 75 -18.13 40.03 -22.30
N LYS A 76 -19.08 39.10 -22.22
CA LYS A 76 -20.29 39.07 -23.07
C LYS A 76 -21.43 39.96 -22.55
N ASN A 77 -21.23 40.73 -21.48
CA ASN A 77 -22.24 41.59 -20.84
C ASN A 77 -23.53 40.85 -20.41
N LEU A 78 -23.41 39.60 -19.97
CA LEU A 78 -24.56 38.74 -19.61
C LEU A 78 -25.07 38.94 -18.18
N ASN A 79 -24.45 39.81 -17.37
CA ASN A 79 -24.77 40.03 -15.97
C ASN A 79 -25.80 41.17 -15.72
N LYS A 80 -26.60 41.56 -16.71
CA LYS A 80 -27.44 42.77 -16.62
C LYS A 80 -28.66 42.69 -15.69
N ASP A 81 -29.07 41.51 -15.21
CA ASP A 81 -30.37 41.37 -14.49
C ASP A 81 -30.29 40.96 -13.01
N THR A 82 -29.15 41.12 -12.35
CA THR A 82 -29.06 40.90 -10.89
C THR A 82 -28.32 42.05 -10.19
N VAL A 83 -28.96 43.22 -10.16
CA VAL A 83 -28.64 44.29 -9.20
C VAL A 83 -29.76 44.32 -8.16
N SER A 84 -29.66 43.45 -7.16
CA SER A 84 -30.21 43.74 -5.83
C SER A 84 -29.18 44.60 -5.09
N VAL A 85 -29.55 45.85 -4.85
CA VAL A 85 -28.79 46.86 -4.12
C VAL A 85 -28.45 46.35 -2.72
N SER A 86 -27.16 46.18 -2.43
CA SER A 86 -26.63 46.24 -1.07
C SER A 86 -25.47 47.23 -1.06
N LYS A 87 -25.75 48.42 -0.53
CA LYS A 87 -24.78 49.44 -0.17
C LYS A 87 -23.85 48.91 0.92
N GLY A 88 -22.56 49.20 0.84
CA GLY A 88 -21.71 49.20 2.03
C GLY A 88 -20.22 49.02 1.77
N ASN A 89 -19.49 50.08 2.06
CA ASN A 89 -18.04 50.16 2.34
C ASN A 89 -17.06 50.06 1.18
N GLU A 90 -16.78 51.25 0.63
CA GLU A 90 -15.44 51.64 0.23
C GLU A 90 -14.49 51.48 1.42
N ASN A 91 -13.40 50.75 1.20
CA ASN A 91 -12.13 51.02 1.87
C ASN A 91 -10.99 50.61 0.94
N ASN A 92 -10.12 51.59 0.74
CA ASN A 92 -8.80 51.59 0.13
C ASN A 92 -8.07 50.23 0.14
N LEU A 93 -7.45 49.87 -0.99
CA LEU A 93 -6.19 49.14 -0.95
C LEU A 93 -5.30 49.55 -2.12
N SER A 94 -4.12 50.01 -1.72
CA SER A 94 -2.95 50.44 -2.48
C SER A 94 -2.30 49.31 -3.29
N ASP A 95 -1.74 49.68 -4.44
CA ASP A 95 -0.58 49.01 -5.05
C ASP A 95 0.53 48.82 -4.01
N PRO A 96 1.25 47.68 -4.04
CA PRO A 96 2.58 47.80 -4.64
C PRO A 96 3.13 46.53 -5.34
N HIS A 97 3.96 46.80 -6.34
CA HIS A 97 5.21 46.12 -6.69
C HIS A 97 5.19 44.59 -6.88
N SER A 98 5.21 44.18 -8.15
CA SER A 98 5.77 42.89 -8.57
C SER A 98 7.26 43.05 -8.87
N ASP A 99 8.11 42.69 -7.90
CA ASP A 99 9.53 42.43 -8.15
C ASP A 99 9.69 41.04 -8.77
N GLU A 100 10.29 41.01 -9.96
CA GLU A 100 10.73 39.81 -10.64
C GLU A 100 11.98 39.24 -9.94
N PHE A 101 11.82 38.14 -9.21
CA PHE A 101 12.95 37.29 -8.81
C PHE A 101 13.23 36.26 -9.92
N LYS A 102 14.43 36.34 -10.48
CA LYS A 102 15.06 35.31 -11.31
C LYS A 102 15.95 34.48 -10.40
N ASP A 103 15.58 33.22 -10.19
CA ASP A 103 16.49 32.24 -9.60
C ASP A 103 16.95 31.28 -10.70
N ASP A 104 18.24 31.40 -11.01
CA ASP A 104 19.04 30.42 -11.72
C ASP A 104 19.27 29.21 -10.80
N GLU A 105 18.66 28.07 -11.11
CA GLU A 105 19.05 26.79 -10.53
C GLU A 105 19.99 26.07 -11.49
N ASN A 106 21.29 26.09 -11.14
CA ASN A 106 22.26 25.09 -11.56
C ASN A 106 22.04 23.84 -10.70
N GLU A 107 21.44 22.79 -11.28
CA GLU A 107 21.51 21.44 -10.70
C GLU A 107 22.88 20.79 -10.99
N PRO A 108 23.51 20.15 -9.99
CA PRO A 108 24.67 19.31 -10.21
C PRO A 108 24.26 17.95 -10.78
N SER A 109 24.92 17.58 -11.86
CA SER A 109 24.81 16.31 -12.57
C SER A 109 25.13 15.12 -11.66
N ASP A 110 24.16 14.23 -11.45
CA ASP A 110 24.37 12.89 -10.93
C ASP A 110 24.38 11.89 -12.10
N SER A 111 25.49 11.18 -12.22
CA SER A 111 25.81 10.26 -13.31
C SER A 111 24.87 9.06 -13.30
N SER A 112 23.97 9.00 -14.29
CA SER A 112 23.24 7.78 -14.63
C SER A 112 23.80 7.20 -15.92
N ASP A 113 24.15 5.92 -15.85
CA ASP A 113 24.60 5.10 -16.96
C ASP A 113 23.62 5.19 -18.13
N GLN A 114 24.12 5.70 -19.25
CA GLN A 114 23.43 5.72 -20.54
C GLN A 114 23.25 4.28 -21.02
N PHE A 115 22.06 3.72 -20.81
CA PHE A 115 21.57 2.67 -21.69
C PHE A 115 21.14 3.33 -23.00
N ASP A 116 21.85 3.00 -24.07
CA ASP A 116 21.62 3.45 -25.43
C ASP A 116 20.25 2.95 -25.92
N GLU A 117 19.23 3.79 -25.75
CA GLU A 117 17.86 3.57 -26.24
C GLU A 117 17.79 3.94 -27.74
N SER A 118 18.64 3.30 -28.55
CA SER A 118 18.63 3.45 -29.99
C SER A 118 17.43 2.70 -30.59
N GLU A 119 16.44 3.47 -31.05
CA GLU A 119 15.46 3.16 -32.10
C GLU A 119 14.84 1.75 -32.10
N ILE A 120 13.90 1.50 -31.19
CA ILE A 120 12.85 0.50 -31.47
C ILE A 120 11.83 1.16 -32.40
N GLN A 121 12.09 1.10 -33.71
CA GLN A 121 11.08 1.48 -34.69
C GLN A 121 9.82 0.61 -34.53
N PRO A 122 8.61 1.19 -34.62
CA PRO A 122 7.37 0.41 -34.54
C PRO A 122 7.34 -0.57 -35.71
N ILE A 123 7.54 -1.85 -35.40
CA ILE A 123 7.39 -2.95 -36.36
C ILE A 123 5.98 -2.83 -36.93
N LYS A 124 5.87 -2.38 -38.18
CA LYS A 124 4.64 -2.42 -38.96
C LYS A 124 4.25 -3.88 -39.12
N ARG A 125 3.44 -4.39 -38.19
CA ARG A 125 2.96 -5.76 -38.19
C ARG A 125 2.14 -5.95 -39.47
N LYS A 126 2.66 -6.80 -40.36
CA LYS A 126 1.89 -7.36 -41.47
C LYS A 126 0.57 -7.87 -40.91
N ASN A 127 -0.54 -7.51 -41.55
CA ASN A 127 -1.87 -8.03 -41.27
C ASN A 127 -1.87 -9.54 -41.47
N ASN A 128 -1.42 -10.28 -40.46
CA ASN A 128 -1.63 -11.72 -40.41
C ASN A 128 -3.13 -11.91 -40.27
N SER A 129 -3.74 -12.50 -41.30
CA SER A 129 -5.12 -12.95 -41.26
C SER A 129 -5.29 -13.77 -39.99
N GLN A 130 -6.04 -13.22 -39.03
CA GLN A 130 -6.25 -13.89 -37.76
C GLN A 130 -6.96 -15.22 -38.05
N LYS A 131 -6.28 -16.33 -37.76
CA LYS A 131 -6.86 -17.67 -37.97
C LYS A 131 -7.98 -17.88 -36.96
N HIS A 132 -9.18 -18.14 -37.45
CA HIS A 132 -10.28 -18.66 -36.65
C HIS A 132 -9.93 -20.09 -36.23
N ILE A 133 -10.10 -20.39 -34.94
CA ILE A 133 -9.92 -21.72 -34.36
C ILE A 133 -11.29 -22.19 -33.88
N LYS A 134 -11.61 -23.44 -34.22
CA LYS A 134 -12.77 -24.15 -33.72
C LYS A 134 -12.30 -25.44 -33.06
N PHE A 135 -12.72 -25.70 -31.84
CA PHE A 135 -12.41 -26.92 -31.12
C PHE A 135 -13.55 -27.29 -30.17
N THR A 136 -13.51 -28.51 -29.67
CA THR A 136 -14.58 -29.09 -28.85
C THR A 136 -14.04 -29.38 -27.46
N ILE A 137 -14.82 -29.08 -26.42
CA ILE A 137 -14.53 -29.41 -25.02
C ILE A 137 -15.64 -30.34 -24.54
N SER A 138 -15.27 -31.43 -23.88
CA SER A 138 -16.21 -32.34 -23.23
C SER A 138 -16.06 -32.18 -21.72
N LEU A 139 -17.16 -31.95 -21.02
CA LEU A 139 -17.22 -31.90 -19.56
C LEU A 139 -17.82 -33.20 -19.04
N ASP A 140 -17.28 -33.71 -17.94
CA ASP A 140 -17.93 -34.82 -17.23
C ASP A 140 -19.19 -34.34 -16.49
N GLN A 141 -19.99 -35.29 -16.01
CA GLN A 141 -21.22 -34.98 -15.29
C GLN A 141 -20.98 -34.14 -14.03
N LYS A 142 -19.85 -34.32 -13.35
CA LYS A 142 -19.52 -33.61 -12.12
C LYS A 142 -19.13 -32.15 -12.39
N GLU A 143 -18.31 -31.92 -13.40
CA GLU A 143 -17.93 -30.59 -13.91
C GLU A 143 -19.15 -29.84 -14.43
N TRP A 144 -20.07 -30.55 -15.11
CA TRP A 144 -21.33 -29.98 -15.55
C TRP A 144 -22.21 -29.55 -14.38
N GLU A 145 -22.36 -30.39 -13.36
CA GLU A 145 -23.12 -30.05 -12.16
C GLU A 145 -22.58 -28.78 -11.47
N GLU A 146 -21.29 -28.47 -11.59
CA GLU A 146 -20.72 -27.23 -11.05
C GLU A 146 -21.13 -25.98 -11.83
N ILE A 147 -21.40 -26.11 -13.14
CA ILE A 147 -21.69 -24.98 -14.03
C ILE A 147 -23.15 -24.91 -14.49
N SER A 148 -23.93 -25.96 -14.27
CA SER A 148 -25.29 -26.14 -14.80
C SER A 148 -26.18 -24.92 -14.53
N PRO A 149 -27.08 -24.53 -15.45
CA PRO A 149 -28.00 -23.43 -15.24
C PRO A 149 -28.88 -23.61 -13.98
N ILE A 150 -29.07 -22.54 -13.23
CA ILE A 150 -29.98 -22.42 -12.09
C ILE A 150 -31.01 -21.32 -12.36
N GLU A 151 -32.23 -21.49 -11.87
CA GLU A 151 -33.22 -20.42 -11.90
C GLU A 151 -32.77 -19.26 -11.00
N GLN A 152 -32.68 -18.07 -11.59
CA GLN A 152 -32.35 -16.83 -10.90
C GLN A 152 -33.50 -15.82 -11.07
N LEU A 153 -33.91 -15.22 -9.95
CA LEU A 153 -34.81 -14.08 -9.92
C LEU A 153 -34.03 -12.79 -10.13
N TYR A 154 -34.32 -12.08 -11.22
CA TYR A 154 -33.71 -10.79 -11.52
C TYR A 154 -34.42 -9.66 -10.77
N LYS A 155 -33.76 -8.50 -10.64
CA LYS A 155 -34.28 -7.32 -9.91
C LYS A 155 -35.62 -6.80 -10.42
N ASN A 156 -35.98 -7.11 -11.65
CA ASN A 156 -37.26 -6.77 -12.28
C ASN A 156 -38.37 -7.79 -11.98
N GLY A 157 -38.12 -8.81 -11.16
CA GLY A 157 -39.08 -9.88 -10.83
C GLY A 157 -39.16 -10.99 -11.88
N ASN A 158 -38.44 -10.89 -12.99
CA ASN A 158 -38.43 -11.93 -14.01
C ASN A 158 -37.59 -13.12 -13.54
N LYS A 159 -38.10 -14.33 -13.79
CA LYS A 159 -37.32 -15.56 -13.68
C LYS A 159 -36.53 -15.76 -14.98
N GLY A 160 -35.27 -16.11 -14.86
CA GLY A 160 -34.49 -16.64 -15.98
C GLY A 160 -33.46 -17.63 -15.49
N LEU A 161 -32.81 -18.31 -16.42
CA LEU A 161 -31.75 -19.24 -16.12
C LEU A 161 -30.39 -18.51 -16.14
N ALA A 162 -29.54 -18.78 -15.16
CA ALA A 162 -28.18 -18.27 -15.08
C ALA A 162 -27.24 -19.41 -14.67
N LEU A 163 -25.99 -19.42 -15.14
CA LEU A 163 -25.02 -20.40 -14.64
C LEU A 163 -24.76 -20.19 -13.13
N LYS A 164 -24.38 -21.27 -12.43
CA LYS A 164 -24.02 -21.22 -11.00
C LYS A 164 -22.93 -20.18 -10.71
N ALA A 165 -22.96 -19.63 -9.49
CA ALA A 165 -22.13 -18.51 -9.07
C ALA A 165 -20.62 -18.79 -9.26
N GLY A 166 -19.93 -17.91 -9.99
CA GLY A 166 -18.50 -18.05 -10.34
C GLY A 166 -18.22 -17.89 -11.84
N TRP A 167 -19.23 -18.12 -12.67
CA TRP A 167 -19.20 -17.96 -14.13
C TRP A 167 -19.87 -16.70 -14.74
N PRO A 168 -20.63 -15.85 -14.01
CA PRO A 168 -21.46 -14.82 -14.64
C PRO A 168 -20.71 -13.55 -15.09
N ASP A 169 -19.43 -13.37 -14.72
CA ASP A 169 -18.71 -12.11 -14.98
C ASP A 169 -18.25 -11.94 -16.44
N ILE A 170 -18.26 -13.00 -17.25
CA ILE A 170 -17.65 -12.99 -18.59
C ILE A 170 -18.69 -13.18 -19.71
N ILE A 171 -19.92 -13.58 -19.40
CA ILE A 171 -20.79 -14.21 -20.41
C ILE A 171 -22.18 -13.59 -20.43
N ARG A 172 -22.63 -13.16 -21.63
CA ARG A 172 -24.06 -12.98 -21.92
C ARG A 172 -24.60 -14.34 -22.35
N HIS A 173 -25.51 -14.89 -21.56
CA HIS A 173 -26.18 -16.15 -21.90
C HIS A 173 -27.54 -15.88 -22.53
N VAL A 174 -27.79 -16.51 -23.68
CA VAL A 174 -29.15 -16.77 -24.16
C VAL A 174 -29.36 -18.26 -23.91
N ILE A 175 -30.33 -18.56 -23.06
CA ILE A 175 -30.80 -19.92 -22.81
C ILE A 175 -32.19 -19.91 -23.44
N ASP A 176 -32.38 -20.74 -24.47
CA ASP A 176 -33.60 -20.91 -25.28
C ASP A 176 -33.69 -20.06 -26.58
N ASP A 177 -32.71 -20.26 -27.48
CA ASP A 177 -32.89 -20.04 -28.93
C ASP A 177 -33.21 -21.43 -29.53
N MET A 178 -34.16 -21.57 -30.45
CA MET A 178 -34.70 -22.88 -30.91
C MET A 178 -33.66 -23.89 -31.47
N GLU A 179 -32.40 -23.50 -31.62
CA GLU A 179 -31.30 -24.30 -32.18
C GLU A 179 -30.14 -24.58 -31.21
N VAL A 180 -30.05 -23.91 -30.04
CA VAL A 180 -28.89 -24.04 -29.13
C VAL A 180 -29.32 -24.02 -27.66
N TYR A 181 -28.99 -25.08 -26.91
CA TYR A 181 -29.30 -25.19 -25.49
C TYR A 181 -28.57 -24.15 -24.63
N ILE A 182 -27.25 -24.01 -24.80
CA ILE A 182 -26.46 -22.96 -24.14
C ILE A 182 -25.61 -22.22 -25.16
N ARG A 183 -25.76 -20.89 -25.17
CA ARG A 183 -24.88 -20.00 -25.92
C ARG A 183 -24.14 -19.04 -24.98
N ILE A 184 -22.84 -18.91 -25.23
CA ILE A 184 -21.89 -18.07 -24.50
C ILE A 184 -21.19 -17.20 -25.52
N ASP A 185 -21.46 -15.91 -25.48
CA ASP A 185 -20.74 -14.94 -26.31
C ASP A 185 -19.83 -14.06 -25.45
N GLY A 186 -18.58 -13.90 -25.88
CA GLY A 186 -17.57 -13.06 -25.27
C GLY A 186 -16.71 -12.35 -26.33
N HIS A 187 -16.06 -11.27 -25.93
CA HIS A 187 -15.08 -10.61 -26.78
C HIS A 187 -13.95 -10.00 -25.95
N CYS A 188 -12.76 -9.90 -26.54
CA CYS A 188 -11.63 -9.22 -25.94
C CYS A 188 -11.75 -7.71 -26.16
N LYS A 189 -11.66 -6.90 -25.10
CA LYS A 189 -11.73 -5.43 -25.20
C LYS A 189 -10.54 -4.79 -25.93
N THR A 190 -9.40 -5.47 -25.98
CA THR A 190 -8.17 -4.91 -26.55
C THR A 190 -8.00 -5.24 -28.02
N CYS A 191 -8.29 -6.47 -28.43
CA CYS A 191 -8.06 -6.95 -29.80
C CYS A 191 -9.35 -7.35 -30.54
N ASP A 192 -10.51 -7.18 -29.91
CA ASP A 192 -11.84 -7.53 -30.44
C ASP A 192 -11.99 -9.01 -30.84
N ALA A 193 -11.07 -9.88 -30.40
CA ALA A 193 -11.18 -11.32 -30.59
C ALA A 193 -12.48 -11.83 -29.98
N LYS A 194 -13.31 -12.47 -30.80
CA LYS A 194 -14.60 -13.02 -30.38
C LYS A 194 -14.41 -14.43 -29.83
N LEU A 195 -15.21 -14.76 -28.82
CA LEU A 195 -15.34 -16.09 -28.24
C LEU A 195 -16.82 -16.44 -28.32
N LYS A 196 -17.14 -17.53 -29.01
CA LYS A 196 -18.48 -18.10 -29.06
C LYS A 196 -18.37 -19.54 -28.58
N VAL A 197 -19.14 -19.88 -27.56
CA VAL A 197 -19.26 -21.27 -27.09
C VAL A 197 -20.72 -21.69 -27.21
N THR A 198 -20.97 -22.82 -27.86
CA THR A 198 -22.31 -23.37 -28.03
C THR A 198 -22.38 -24.80 -27.51
N CYS A 199 -23.48 -25.13 -26.86
CA CYS A 199 -23.89 -26.48 -26.53
C CYS A 199 -25.27 -26.67 -27.16
N ASP A 200 -25.34 -27.53 -28.16
CA ASP A 200 -26.54 -27.66 -29.00
C ASP A 200 -27.56 -28.60 -28.33
N GLU A 201 -27.07 -29.68 -27.72
CA GLU A 201 -27.91 -30.70 -27.08
C GLU A 201 -28.08 -30.43 -25.58
N LYS A 202 -29.33 -30.49 -25.10
CA LYS A 202 -29.60 -30.47 -23.67
C LYS A 202 -29.13 -31.79 -23.05
N PRO A 203 -28.31 -31.76 -22.00
CA PRO A 203 -27.84 -32.98 -21.35
C PRO A 203 -29.01 -33.82 -20.84
N SER A 204 -29.05 -35.08 -21.26
CA SER A 204 -29.94 -36.10 -20.73
C SER A 204 -29.37 -36.66 -19.42
N VAL A 205 -30.23 -37.19 -18.55
CA VAL A 205 -29.83 -37.75 -17.24
C VAL A 205 -28.85 -38.92 -17.37
N ASN A 206 -28.75 -39.52 -18.57
CA ASN A 206 -27.90 -40.67 -18.87
C ASN A 206 -26.64 -40.32 -19.68
N ASP A 207 -26.42 -39.04 -20.01
CA ASP A 207 -25.26 -38.66 -20.82
C ASP A 207 -23.98 -38.70 -19.95
N GLU A 208 -22.97 -39.43 -20.42
CA GLU A 208 -21.69 -39.56 -19.71
C GLU A 208 -20.83 -38.28 -19.80
N SER A 209 -21.03 -37.45 -20.83
CA SER A 209 -20.29 -36.21 -21.00
C SER A 209 -21.07 -35.19 -21.84
N ILE A 210 -20.82 -33.91 -21.60
CA ILE A 210 -21.50 -32.80 -22.25
C ILE A 210 -20.51 -32.03 -23.11
N THR A 211 -20.88 -31.84 -24.36
CA THR A 211 -19.96 -31.34 -25.38
C THR A 211 -20.26 -29.87 -25.71
N PHE A 212 -19.21 -29.04 -25.66
CA PHE A 212 -19.23 -27.64 -26.03
C PHE A 212 -18.36 -27.41 -27.26
N THR A 213 -18.93 -26.73 -28.24
CA THR A 213 -18.20 -26.23 -29.41
C THR A 213 -17.70 -24.82 -29.11
N VAL A 214 -16.38 -24.63 -29.12
CA VAL A 214 -15.72 -23.33 -28.91
C VAL A 214 -15.19 -22.80 -30.23
N GLU A 215 -15.66 -21.62 -30.62
CA GLU A 215 -15.18 -20.86 -31.76
C GLU A 215 -14.52 -19.57 -31.27
N THR A 216 -13.25 -19.36 -31.62
CA THR A 216 -12.53 -18.16 -31.23
C THR A 216 -11.46 -17.75 -32.23
N THR A 217 -10.92 -16.55 -32.06
CA THR A 217 -9.81 -16.04 -32.85
C THR A 217 -8.48 -16.35 -32.15
N ASN A 218 -7.50 -16.87 -32.87
CA ASN A 218 -6.16 -17.04 -32.31
C ASN A 218 -5.54 -15.68 -31.97
N SER A 219 -5.51 -15.33 -30.68
CA SER A 219 -4.93 -14.08 -30.18
C SER A 219 -3.54 -14.26 -29.57
N ARG A 220 -2.90 -15.43 -29.74
CA ARG A 220 -1.52 -15.66 -29.28
C ARG A 220 -0.58 -14.65 -29.95
N GLY A 221 0.29 -14.02 -29.14
CA GLY A 221 1.22 -12.99 -29.61
C GLY A 221 0.62 -11.59 -29.78
N ILE A 222 -0.68 -11.39 -29.52
CA ILE A 222 -1.27 -10.06 -29.45
C ILE A 222 -1.06 -9.50 -28.04
N PRO A 223 -0.29 -8.40 -27.88
CA PRO A 223 -0.04 -7.80 -26.58
C PRO A 223 -1.33 -7.16 -26.06
N HIS A 224 -1.73 -7.57 -24.86
CA HIS A 224 -2.87 -6.98 -24.16
C HIS A 224 -2.35 -5.97 -23.14
N ALA A 225 -2.53 -4.68 -23.43
CA ALA A 225 -2.06 -3.62 -22.54
C ALA A 225 -2.81 -3.58 -21.20
N GLU A 226 -4.09 -3.96 -21.22
CA GLU A 226 -4.94 -3.97 -20.03
C GLU A 226 -4.87 -5.32 -19.30
N LYS A 227 -4.56 -5.26 -18.00
CA LYS A 227 -4.60 -6.42 -17.11
C LYS A 227 -6.01 -6.63 -16.56
N ARG A 228 -6.36 -7.88 -16.25
CA ARG A 228 -7.66 -8.21 -15.65
C ARG A 228 -7.84 -7.56 -14.27
N ARG A 229 -9.11 -7.32 -13.94
CA ARG A 229 -9.64 -7.09 -12.59
C ARG A 229 -9.12 -8.11 -11.57
N LEU A 230 -8.31 -7.76 -10.56
CA LEU A 230 -8.11 -8.65 -9.40
C LEU A 230 -9.23 -8.44 -8.38
N ALA A 231 -10.32 -9.22 -8.50
CA ALA A 231 -11.53 -9.08 -7.69
C ALA A 231 -12.13 -10.45 -7.31
N GLY A 232 -13.10 -10.42 -6.39
CA GLY A 232 -13.96 -11.56 -6.09
C GLY A 232 -13.24 -12.80 -5.53
N PRO A 233 -13.72 -14.01 -5.86
CA PRO A 233 -13.13 -15.27 -5.40
C PRO A 233 -11.67 -15.45 -5.81
N HIS A 234 -11.31 -14.98 -7.01
CA HIS A 234 -9.94 -15.08 -7.49
C HIS A 234 -8.96 -14.25 -6.64
N ARG A 235 -9.37 -13.06 -6.18
CA ARG A 235 -8.57 -12.26 -5.24
C ARG A 235 -8.33 -13.00 -3.92
N LYS A 236 -9.33 -13.73 -3.40
CA LYS A 236 -9.17 -14.54 -2.18
C LYS A 236 -8.13 -15.65 -2.38
N LYS A 237 -8.19 -16.36 -3.52
CA LYS A 237 -7.21 -17.40 -3.86
C LYS A 237 -5.78 -16.86 -3.93
N ILE A 238 -5.59 -15.71 -4.59
CA ILE A 238 -4.27 -15.08 -4.69
C ILE A 238 -3.77 -14.57 -3.34
N LYS A 239 -4.64 -13.96 -2.53
CA LYS A 239 -4.28 -13.54 -1.17
C LYS A 239 -3.74 -14.70 -0.33
N GLU A 240 -4.38 -15.87 -0.40
CA GLU A 240 -3.94 -17.07 0.31
C GLU A 240 -2.53 -17.50 -0.15
N GLN A 241 -2.29 -17.50 -1.46
CA GLN A 241 -0.96 -17.82 -2.02
C GLN A 241 0.12 -16.80 -1.62
N LEU A 242 -0.26 -15.53 -1.42
CA LEU A 242 0.63 -14.45 -1.01
C LEU A 242 0.95 -14.46 0.50
N LYS A 243 0.28 -15.27 1.33
CA LYS A 243 0.61 -15.38 2.76
C LYS A 243 2.07 -15.76 3.00
N ASN A 244 2.57 -16.69 2.18
CA ASN A 244 3.90 -17.29 2.36
C ASN A 244 4.90 -16.84 1.28
N LYS A 245 4.52 -15.90 0.41
CA LYS A 245 5.34 -15.50 -0.74
C LYS A 245 5.30 -14.00 -0.98
N LYS A 246 6.46 -13.43 -1.32
CA LYS A 246 6.53 -12.01 -1.75
C LYS A 246 5.81 -11.84 -3.10
N PRO A 247 5.06 -10.74 -3.31
CA PRO A 247 4.36 -10.45 -4.57
C PRO A 247 5.21 -10.58 -5.83
N LYS A 248 6.46 -10.10 -5.80
CA LYS A 248 7.40 -10.19 -6.92
C LYS A 248 7.82 -11.64 -7.20
N GLN A 249 7.97 -12.46 -6.16
CA GLN A 249 8.29 -13.88 -6.32
C GLN A 249 7.10 -14.63 -6.91
N TRP A 250 5.90 -14.37 -6.40
CA TRP A 250 4.67 -14.95 -6.96
C TRP A 250 4.53 -14.65 -8.46
N GLN A 251 4.79 -13.40 -8.87
CA GLN A 251 4.72 -13.02 -10.29
C GLN A 251 5.75 -13.79 -11.14
N ARG A 252 6.97 -13.98 -10.63
CA ARG A 252 8.01 -14.77 -11.30
C ARG A 252 7.64 -16.24 -11.41
N ASP A 253 7.11 -16.83 -10.34
CA ASP A 253 6.70 -18.24 -10.32
C ASP A 253 5.59 -18.51 -11.35
N VAL A 254 4.59 -17.63 -11.42
CA VAL A 254 3.50 -17.74 -12.40
C VAL A 254 4.02 -17.51 -13.83
N ALA A 255 4.89 -16.52 -14.03
CA ALA A 255 5.50 -16.29 -15.34
C ALA A 255 6.35 -17.49 -15.79
N ALA A 256 7.14 -18.08 -14.89
CA ALA A 256 7.97 -19.24 -15.18
C ALA A 256 7.15 -20.50 -15.50
N THR A 257 5.95 -20.63 -14.92
CA THR A 257 5.06 -21.78 -15.16
C THR A 257 4.30 -21.64 -16.47
N ASP A 258 3.82 -20.42 -16.78
CA ASP A 258 2.84 -20.20 -17.84
C ASP A 258 3.39 -19.52 -19.10
N MET A 259 4.61 -18.97 -19.04
CA MET A 259 5.20 -18.22 -20.15
C MET A 259 6.48 -18.87 -20.66
N GLU A 260 6.51 -19.18 -21.96
CA GLU A 260 7.76 -19.50 -22.64
C GLU A 260 8.44 -18.19 -23.09
N HIS A 261 9.74 -18.26 -23.38
CA HIS A 261 10.51 -17.11 -23.85
C HIS A 261 9.91 -16.51 -25.14
N GLY A 262 9.68 -15.20 -25.15
CA GLY A 262 9.13 -14.47 -26.31
C GLY A 262 7.60 -14.34 -26.34
N HIS A 263 6.85 -14.99 -25.43
CA HIS A 263 5.40 -14.78 -25.34
C HIS A 263 5.05 -13.44 -24.70
N CYS A 264 3.92 -12.87 -25.11
CA CYS A 264 3.37 -11.67 -24.47
C CYS A 264 2.89 -11.97 -23.05
N GLU A 265 3.10 -11.03 -22.14
CA GLU A 265 2.69 -11.18 -20.74
C GLU A 265 1.15 -11.34 -20.63
N PRO A 266 0.66 -12.42 -20.00
CA PRO A 266 -0.77 -12.70 -19.99
C PRO A 266 -1.55 -11.67 -19.14
N PRO A 267 -2.83 -11.45 -19.43
CA PRO A 267 -3.64 -10.45 -18.73
C PRO A 267 -4.00 -10.85 -17.29
N TYR A 268 -3.83 -12.12 -16.93
CA TYR A 268 -3.98 -12.62 -15.55
C TYR A 268 -2.69 -12.51 -14.72
N LEU A 269 -1.54 -12.18 -15.34
CA LEU A 269 -0.34 -11.80 -14.61
C LEU A 269 -0.48 -10.33 -14.18
N TYR A 270 -0.82 -10.14 -12.90
CA TYR A 270 -1.15 -8.83 -12.36
C TYR A 270 0.09 -7.96 -12.13
N LYS A 271 -0.09 -6.63 -12.25
CA LYS A 271 0.96 -5.66 -11.92
C LYS A 271 1.32 -5.73 -10.43
N LEU A 272 2.60 -5.50 -10.11
CA LEU A 272 3.12 -5.57 -8.75
C LEU A 272 2.34 -4.73 -7.71
N PRO A 273 1.91 -3.47 -7.98
CA PRO A 273 1.13 -2.70 -7.01
C PRO A 273 -0.21 -3.34 -6.64
N VAL A 274 -0.84 -4.05 -7.59
CA VAL A 274 -2.11 -4.76 -7.36
C VAL A 274 -1.90 -5.94 -6.42
N LEU A 275 -0.82 -6.69 -6.62
CA LEU A 275 -0.43 -7.82 -5.77
C LEU A 275 0.03 -7.35 -4.38
N GLN A 276 0.80 -6.27 -4.28
CA GLN A 276 1.20 -5.66 -3.00
C GLN A 276 -0.03 -5.24 -2.19
N LYS A 277 -1.02 -4.60 -2.83
CA LYS A 277 -2.28 -4.24 -2.16
C LYS A 277 -3.07 -5.47 -1.71
N ALA A 278 -3.07 -6.56 -2.48
CA ALA A 278 -3.70 -7.81 -2.07
C ALA A 278 -2.98 -8.44 -0.86
N SER A 279 -1.64 -8.47 -0.88
CA SER A 279 -0.80 -8.93 0.22
C SER A 279 -1.02 -8.12 1.49
N GLN A 280 -1.04 -6.79 1.39
CA GLN A 280 -1.30 -5.90 2.52
C GLN A 280 -2.70 -6.14 3.10
N GLN A 281 -3.72 -6.29 2.24
CA GLN A 281 -5.06 -6.61 2.72
C GLN A 281 -5.10 -7.95 3.47
N GLN A 282 -4.36 -8.95 3.00
CA GLN A 282 -4.28 -10.25 3.68
C GLN A 282 -3.61 -10.13 5.05
N GLN A 283 -2.55 -9.32 5.16
CA GLN A 283 -1.89 -9.02 6.43
C GLN A 283 -2.84 -8.25 7.37
N ASN A 284 -3.52 -7.23 6.87
CA ASN A 284 -4.50 -6.47 7.64
C ASN A 284 -5.63 -7.37 8.17
N GLU A 285 -6.15 -8.28 7.35
CA GLU A 285 -7.17 -9.25 7.77
C GLU A 285 -6.64 -10.20 8.85
N ALA A 286 -5.39 -10.66 8.75
CA ALA A 286 -4.76 -11.48 9.79
C ALA A 286 -4.55 -10.70 11.10
N LEU A 287 -4.37 -9.39 11.01
CA LEU A 287 -4.20 -8.47 12.15
C LEU A 287 -5.52 -7.93 12.70
N GLY A 288 -6.68 -8.31 12.13
CA GLY A 288 -7.98 -7.75 12.53
C GLY A 288 -8.14 -6.26 12.19
N ILE A 289 -7.32 -5.70 11.29
CA ILE A 289 -7.42 -4.31 10.86
C ILE A 289 -8.60 -4.17 9.89
N ILE A 290 -9.63 -3.46 10.35
CA ILE A 290 -10.87 -3.27 9.59
C ILE A 290 -10.66 -2.16 8.54
N PRO A 291 -10.97 -2.40 7.25
CA PRO A 291 -10.92 -1.36 6.23
C PRO A 291 -11.90 -0.23 6.57
N GLY A 292 -11.39 0.99 6.72
CA GLY A 292 -12.20 2.19 7.00
C GLY A 292 -11.90 2.87 8.34
N THR A 293 -11.17 2.23 9.25
CA THR A 293 -10.57 2.93 10.39
C THR A 293 -9.34 3.70 9.91
N THR A 294 -9.21 4.96 10.30
CA THR A 294 -8.00 5.72 9.94
C THR A 294 -6.79 5.11 10.64
N VAL A 295 -5.59 5.29 10.08
CA VAL A 295 -4.35 4.89 10.74
C VAL A 295 -4.25 5.52 12.14
N PHE A 296 -4.73 6.76 12.28
CA PHE A 296 -4.81 7.46 13.55
C PHE A 296 -5.74 6.77 14.55
N ASP A 297 -6.90 6.27 14.12
CA ASP A 297 -7.82 5.55 15.02
C ASP A 297 -7.21 4.24 15.50
N SER A 298 -6.55 3.50 14.61
CA SER A 298 -5.86 2.25 14.97
C SER A 298 -4.70 2.49 15.94
N LEU A 299 -3.88 3.50 15.68
CA LEU A 299 -2.79 3.90 16.59
C LEU A 299 -3.33 4.43 17.92
N SER A 300 -4.43 5.19 17.90
CA SER A 300 -5.06 5.71 19.13
C SER A 300 -5.62 4.57 19.98
N LYS A 301 -6.23 3.56 19.36
CA LYS A 301 -6.68 2.33 20.05
C LYS A 301 -5.50 1.58 20.66
N ILE A 302 -4.46 1.33 19.87
CA ILE A 302 -3.22 0.68 20.34
C ILE A 302 -2.62 1.43 21.55
N LYS A 303 -2.59 2.76 21.48
CA LYS A 303 -2.08 3.63 22.54
C LYS A 303 -2.93 3.60 23.82
N GLN A 304 -4.23 3.37 23.71
CA GLN A 304 -5.18 3.36 24.83
C GLN A 304 -5.40 1.96 25.44
N ASP A 305 -5.07 0.91 24.69
CA ASP A 305 -5.29 -0.48 25.10
C ASP A 305 -4.41 -0.87 26.31
N SER A 306 -5.02 -1.44 27.36
CA SER A 306 -4.31 -1.93 28.55
C SER A 306 -3.40 -3.11 28.25
N ASP A 307 -3.83 -3.98 27.33
CA ASP A 307 -3.14 -5.25 27.12
C ASP A 307 -1.84 -5.02 26.31
N PHE A 308 -1.80 -3.94 25.53
CA PHE A 308 -0.64 -3.53 24.74
C PHE A 308 0.54 -3.06 25.61
N LEU A 309 0.27 -2.41 26.75
CA LEU A 309 1.30 -1.85 27.64
C LEU A 309 1.85 -2.86 28.65
N GLN A 310 1.45 -4.13 28.55
CA GLN A 310 2.19 -5.24 29.17
C GLN A 310 3.51 -5.51 28.43
N HIS A 311 3.64 -5.07 27.18
CA HIS A 311 4.87 -5.23 26.41
C HIS A 311 5.86 -4.09 26.70
N PRO A 312 7.18 -4.38 26.72
CA PRO A 312 8.20 -3.35 26.85
C PRO A 312 8.09 -2.34 25.71
N ILE A 313 8.36 -1.08 26.02
CA ILE A 313 8.55 -0.05 25.00
C ILE A 313 10.04 0.27 24.87
N CYS A 314 10.51 0.43 23.64
CA CYS A 314 11.87 0.82 23.34
C CYS A 314 11.89 2.27 22.83
N PHE A 315 12.83 3.05 23.34
CA PHE A 315 13.12 4.41 22.91
C PHE A 315 14.41 4.41 22.12
N ASP A 316 14.37 5.03 20.95
CA ASP A 316 15.54 5.19 20.09
C ASP A 316 15.64 6.63 19.59
N ALA A 317 16.87 7.08 19.39
CA ALA A 317 17.19 8.42 18.91
C ALA A 317 18.28 8.33 17.84
N THR A 318 17.98 8.80 16.64
CA THR A 318 18.96 8.89 15.55
C THR A 318 19.24 10.35 15.23
N ALA A 319 20.52 10.74 15.19
CA ALA A 319 20.96 12.08 14.82
C ALA A 319 21.13 12.24 13.29
N SER A 320 21.28 13.48 12.84
CA SER A 320 21.64 13.84 11.45
C SER A 320 20.68 13.29 10.40
N VAL A 321 19.37 13.29 10.72
CA VAL A 321 18.32 12.75 9.85
C VAL A 321 17.94 13.74 8.73
N THR A 322 18.34 15.00 8.86
CA THR A 322 18.12 16.05 7.86
C THR A 322 19.41 16.79 7.55
N PHE A 323 19.43 17.48 6.41
CA PHE A 323 20.48 18.47 6.12
C PHE A 323 20.48 19.54 7.22
N LYS A 324 21.69 20.01 7.56
CA LYS A 324 21.85 21.15 8.45
C LYS A 324 21.32 22.39 7.75
N ILE A 325 20.67 23.25 8.51
CA ILE A 325 20.05 24.47 8.02
C ILE A 325 21.08 25.59 8.15
N ASP A 326 21.41 26.25 7.04
CA ASP A 326 22.26 27.44 7.08
C ASP A 326 21.52 28.61 7.73
N ARG A 327 22.15 29.20 8.76
CA ARG A 327 21.62 30.37 9.48
C ARG A 327 22.60 31.54 9.36
N PRO A 328 22.15 32.79 9.58
CA PRO A 328 23.01 33.98 9.58
C PRO A 328 24.15 34.01 10.61
N GLY A 329 24.43 32.91 11.32
CA GLY A 329 25.54 32.75 12.26
C GLY A 329 26.21 31.36 12.19
N GLY A 330 25.97 30.59 11.13
CA GLY A 330 26.51 29.23 10.94
C GLY A 330 25.41 28.19 10.71
N GLU A 331 25.84 26.96 10.46
CA GLU A 331 24.95 25.81 10.30
C GLU A 331 24.20 25.48 11.61
N SER A 332 22.99 24.92 11.48
CA SER A 332 22.24 24.37 12.61
C SER A 332 22.97 23.19 13.26
N SER A 333 22.61 22.89 14.52
CA SER A 333 22.97 21.61 15.13
C SER A 333 22.32 20.43 14.38
N ASP A 334 22.77 19.22 14.71
CA ASP A 334 22.12 18.01 14.20
C ASP A 334 20.65 17.95 14.62
N VAL A 335 19.80 17.51 13.69
CA VAL A 335 18.38 17.24 13.93
C VAL A 335 18.23 15.77 14.32
N PHE A 336 17.63 15.53 15.47
CA PHE A 336 17.37 14.21 16.02
C PHE A 336 15.96 13.75 15.68
N LEU A 337 15.83 12.49 15.26
CA LEU A 337 14.58 11.75 15.18
C LEU A 337 14.48 10.81 16.39
N TYR A 338 13.46 11.02 17.20
CA TYR A 338 13.11 10.14 18.32
C TYR A 338 11.94 9.25 17.92
N VAL A 339 12.05 7.96 18.22
CA VAL A 339 11.00 6.97 17.96
C VAL A 339 10.76 6.15 19.22
N ILE A 340 9.49 6.02 19.59
CA ILE A 340 9.06 5.00 20.56
C ILE A 340 8.46 3.84 19.78
N VAL A 341 8.97 2.65 20.01
CA VAL A 341 8.50 1.41 19.39
C VAL A 341 8.09 0.41 20.47
N SER A 342 7.13 -0.45 20.15
CA SER A 342 6.80 -1.61 20.98
C SER A 342 6.63 -2.85 20.11
N HIS A 343 6.87 -4.02 20.71
CA HIS A 343 6.76 -5.29 20.03
C HIS A 343 5.41 -5.93 20.32
N VAL A 344 4.53 -5.99 19.31
CA VAL A 344 3.17 -6.54 19.45
C VAL A 344 2.85 -7.51 18.33
N ASN A 345 2.34 -8.68 18.71
CA ASN A 345 1.99 -9.77 17.78
C ASN A 345 3.11 -10.11 16.79
N ASN A 346 4.34 -10.20 17.29
CA ASN A 346 5.55 -10.51 16.51
C ASN A 346 5.93 -9.41 15.48
N MET A 347 5.55 -8.16 15.73
CA MET A 347 5.90 -7.00 14.90
C MET A 347 6.37 -5.83 15.74
N LEU A 348 7.26 -5.02 15.17
CA LEU A 348 7.66 -3.72 15.73
C LEU A 348 6.68 -2.65 15.27
N VAL A 349 6.01 -1.99 16.21
CA VAL A 349 5.02 -0.95 15.95
C VAL A 349 5.52 0.39 16.50
N PRO A 350 5.68 1.42 15.66
CA PRO A 350 6.00 2.76 16.14
C PRO A 350 4.77 3.38 16.82
N LEU A 351 4.93 3.83 18.07
CA LEU A 351 3.86 4.41 18.89
C LEU A 351 3.77 5.92 18.76
N THR A 352 4.93 6.59 18.74
CA THR A 352 5.02 8.04 18.57
C THR A 352 6.43 8.41 18.09
N GLN A 353 6.53 9.55 17.42
CA GLN A 353 7.77 10.07 16.86
C GLN A 353 7.88 11.56 17.13
N ALA A 354 9.11 12.05 17.30
CA ALA A 354 9.40 13.47 17.39
C ALA A 354 10.67 13.80 16.61
N ILE A 355 10.70 15.00 16.02
CA ILE A 355 11.88 15.55 15.36
C ILE A 355 12.26 16.84 16.07
N SER A 356 13.52 16.99 16.43
CA SER A 356 14.00 18.17 17.16
C SER A 356 15.50 18.39 17.00
N GLU A 357 15.92 19.64 16.85
CA GLU A 357 17.31 20.06 17.03
C GLU A 357 17.78 19.99 18.48
N ARG A 358 16.83 20.00 19.43
CA ARG A 358 17.12 19.95 20.86
C ARG A 358 17.15 18.49 21.33
N ASN A 359 18.30 18.11 21.90
CA ASN A 359 18.50 16.85 22.62
C ASN A 359 18.72 17.14 24.12
N ASP A 360 17.70 17.69 24.76
CA ASP A 360 17.72 18.04 26.17
C ASP A 360 16.55 17.41 26.94
N THR A 361 16.73 17.27 28.26
CA THR A 361 15.74 16.66 29.15
C THR A 361 14.40 17.41 29.13
N ASN A 362 14.39 18.74 28.95
CA ASN A 362 13.17 19.54 29.00
C ASN A 362 12.27 19.25 27.79
N PHE A 363 12.86 19.24 26.59
CA PHE A 363 12.15 18.91 25.36
C PHE A 363 11.58 17.48 25.42
N LEU A 364 12.40 16.50 25.79
CA LEU A 364 11.97 15.11 25.86
C LEU A 364 10.90 14.90 26.93
N THR A 365 11.04 15.52 28.11
CA THR A 365 10.02 15.45 29.17
C THR A 365 8.70 16.05 28.70
N PHE A 366 8.75 17.18 27.99
CA PHE A 366 7.54 17.79 27.40
C PHE A 366 6.87 16.84 26.42
N TRP A 367 7.62 16.26 25.47
CA TRP A 367 7.10 15.34 24.47
C TRP A 367 6.47 14.09 25.09
N LEU A 368 7.15 13.46 26.07
CA LEU A 368 6.62 12.28 26.77
C LEU A 368 5.40 12.61 27.65
N THR A 369 5.37 13.80 28.24
CA THR A 369 4.20 14.27 28.99
C THR A 369 3.02 14.52 28.06
N ASP A 370 3.25 15.07 26.87
CA ASP A 370 2.21 15.25 25.85
C ASP A 370 1.67 13.90 25.33
N TRP A 371 2.57 12.92 25.17
CA TRP A 371 2.21 11.53 24.87
C TRP A 371 1.27 10.94 25.94
N ARG A 372 1.54 11.19 27.23
CA ARG A 372 0.64 10.80 28.33
C ARG A 372 -0.68 11.57 28.32
N ARG A 373 -0.65 12.89 28.11
CA ARG A 373 -1.86 13.75 28.08
C ARG A 373 -2.84 13.35 26.99
N SER A 374 -2.35 12.77 25.91
CA SER A 374 -3.17 12.20 24.83
C SER A 374 -3.72 10.80 25.14
N GLY A 375 -3.68 10.37 26.41
CA GLY A 375 -4.31 9.16 26.90
C GLY A 375 -3.45 7.90 26.88
N ALA A 376 -2.15 8.00 26.57
CA ALA A 376 -1.25 6.85 26.74
C ALA A 376 -1.11 6.52 28.23
N LYS A 377 -1.17 5.22 28.57
CA LYS A 377 -0.85 4.79 29.93
C LYS A 377 0.67 4.72 30.12
N VAL A 378 1.07 4.71 31.37
CA VAL A 378 2.48 4.60 31.76
C VAL A 378 2.96 3.17 31.44
N PRO A 379 4.07 3.00 30.71
CA PRO A 379 4.62 1.68 30.41
C PRO A 379 5.13 0.98 31.67
N LEU A 380 5.03 -0.35 31.73
CA LEU A 380 5.64 -1.14 32.82
C LEU A 380 7.16 -1.20 32.69
N GLN A 381 7.67 -1.27 31.46
CA GLN A 381 9.10 -1.34 31.18
C GLN A 381 9.45 -0.42 30.01
N ALA A 382 10.48 0.39 30.21
CA ALA A 382 11.07 1.26 29.20
C ALA A 382 12.52 0.83 28.96
N ILE A 383 12.87 0.59 27.70
CA ILE A 383 14.21 0.22 27.25
C ILE A 383 14.74 1.38 26.42
N THR A 384 15.94 1.85 26.71
CA THR A 384 16.58 2.95 26.00
C THR A 384 18.08 2.72 25.95
N ASP A 385 18.75 3.35 24.99
CA ASP A 385 20.19 3.49 25.04
C ASP A 385 20.65 4.34 26.25
N MET A 386 21.96 4.41 26.51
CA MET A 386 22.50 5.16 27.66
C MET A 386 22.46 6.69 27.49
N GLY A 387 21.54 7.22 26.68
CA GLY A 387 21.32 8.66 26.53
C GLY A 387 20.80 9.27 27.84
N LYS A 388 21.66 10.04 28.55
CA LYS A 388 21.30 10.64 29.85
C LYS A 388 20.04 11.50 29.81
N ALA A 389 19.87 12.33 28.78
CA ALA A 389 18.69 13.18 28.61
C ALA A 389 17.40 12.35 28.43
N LEU A 390 17.51 11.24 27.69
CA LEU A 390 16.40 10.32 27.45
C LEU A 390 16.03 9.54 28.71
N GLN A 391 17.01 8.97 29.43
CA GLN A 391 16.78 8.32 30.72
C GLN A 391 16.15 9.27 31.75
N HIS A 392 16.66 10.50 31.83
CA HIS A 392 16.14 11.50 32.78
C HIS A 392 14.71 11.92 32.45
N SER A 393 14.42 12.17 31.17
CA SER A 393 13.06 12.52 30.74
C SER A 393 12.06 11.37 30.93
N ILE A 394 12.45 10.12 30.65
CA ILE A 394 11.61 8.93 30.93
C ILE A 394 11.29 8.86 32.43
N ALA A 395 12.29 8.98 33.30
CA ALA A 395 12.09 8.93 34.75
C ALA A 395 11.17 10.06 35.25
N LEU A 396 11.35 11.30 34.76
CA LEU A 396 10.51 12.43 35.12
C LEU A 396 9.09 12.26 34.60
N SER A 397 8.92 11.91 33.33
CA SER A 397 7.60 11.85 32.69
C SER A 397 6.74 10.71 33.17
N PHE A 398 7.32 9.56 33.56
CA PHE A 398 6.55 8.38 33.97
C PHE A 398 6.50 8.20 35.48
N ASN A 399 7.57 8.54 36.20
CA ASN A 399 7.68 8.30 37.64
C ASN A 399 7.65 9.59 38.48
N ASN A 400 7.72 10.78 37.87
CA ASN A 400 7.93 12.05 38.57
C ASN A 400 9.17 12.03 39.48
N LEU A 401 10.22 11.31 39.08
CA LEU A 401 11.46 11.16 39.83
C LEU A 401 12.67 11.45 38.93
N THR A 402 13.77 11.88 39.53
CA THR A 402 15.07 11.93 38.85
C THR A 402 15.64 10.51 38.71
N VAL A 403 16.54 10.31 37.74
CA VAL A 403 17.21 9.01 37.54
C VAL A 403 17.97 8.58 38.79
N GLU A 404 18.61 9.51 39.49
CA GLU A 404 19.31 9.22 40.75
C GLU A 404 18.38 8.65 41.82
N CYS A 405 17.18 9.23 41.98
CA CYS A 405 16.17 8.71 42.90
C CYS A 405 15.66 7.32 42.50
N VAL A 406 15.59 7.04 41.20
CA VAL A 406 15.18 5.72 40.68
C VAL A 406 16.26 4.68 40.99
N LEU A 407 17.53 4.97 40.68
CA LEU A 407 18.67 4.09 40.96
C LEU A 407 18.82 3.81 42.46
N GLN A 408 18.70 4.83 43.30
CA GLN A 408 18.75 4.67 44.77
C GLN A 408 17.61 3.80 45.31
N LYS A 409 16.41 3.86 44.70
CA LYS A 409 15.29 2.98 45.07
C LYS A 409 15.56 1.53 44.68
N GLU A 410 16.14 1.30 43.51
CA GLU A 410 16.53 -0.05 43.08
C GLU A 410 17.62 -0.64 43.96
N GLU A 411 18.63 0.15 44.32
CA GLU A 411 19.69 -0.27 45.24
C GLU A 411 19.14 -0.62 46.63
N LYS A 412 18.21 0.19 47.15
CA LYS A 412 17.51 -0.09 48.41
C LYS A 412 16.69 -1.38 48.31
N ASN A 413 15.94 -1.57 47.22
CA ASN A 413 15.15 -2.79 47.02
C ASN A 413 16.03 -4.05 46.91
N LYS A 414 17.19 -3.97 46.23
CA LYS A 414 18.18 -5.07 46.19
C LYS A 414 18.75 -5.36 47.58
N THR A 415 19.01 -4.32 48.37
CA THR A 415 19.53 -4.47 49.74
C THR A 415 18.47 -5.13 50.65
N THR A 416 17.20 -4.74 50.53
CA THR A 416 16.10 -5.34 51.30
C THR A 416 15.78 -6.79 50.88
N GLN A 417 15.98 -7.15 49.61
CA GLN A 417 15.83 -8.53 49.14
C GLN A 417 17.01 -9.44 49.55
N ASN A 418 18.17 -8.87 49.86
CA ASN A 418 19.34 -9.62 50.32
C ASN A 418 19.36 -9.87 51.84
N GLU A 419 18.42 -9.31 52.62
CA GLU A 419 18.26 -9.60 54.05
C GLU A 419 17.32 -10.79 54.35
N GLU A 420 16.63 -11.33 53.34
CA GLU A 420 16.10 -12.70 53.41
C GLU A 420 17.23 -13.64 52.99
N THR A 421 17.85 -14.30 53.98
CA THR A 421 18.94 -15.27 53.79
C THR A 421 18.57 -16.34 52.75
N PHE A 422 18.96 -16.12 51.50
CA PHE A 422 18.91 -17.12 50.46
C PHE A 422 20.09 -18.07 50.71
N ASP A 423 19.78 -19.23 51.31
CA ASP A 423 20.71 -20.33 51.48
C ASP A 423 21.09 -20.85 50.08
N GLU A 424 22.23 -20.38 49.54
CA GLU A 424 22.80 -20.69 48.21
C GLU A 424 22.88 -22.20 47.91
N THR A 425 22.67 -23.06 48.91
CA THR A 425 22.70 -24.52 48.79
C THR A 425 21.40 -25.16 48.23
N THR A 426 20.30 -24.42 48.05
CA THR A 426 18.99 -25.02 47.68
C THR A 426 18.48 -24.74 46.25
N SER A 427 19.19 -23.97 45.43
CA SER A 427 18.78 -23.80 44.02
C SER A 427 18.82 -25.13 43.26
N LEU A 428 17.68 -25.55 42.69
CA LEU A 428 17.56 -26.75 41.85
C LEU A 428 18.58 -26.77 40.71
N THR A 429 18.97 -25.59 40.22
CA THR A 429 20.00 -25.41 39.20
C THR A 429 21.38 -25.76 39.74
N SER A 430 21.74 -25.30 40.95
CA SER A 430 23.00 -25.66 41.60
C SER A 430 23.07 -27.17 41.88
N GLN A 431 21.97 -27.78 42.34
CA GLN A 431 21.89 -29.23 42.56
C GLN A 431 21.98 -30.04 41.25
N PHE A 432 21.44 -29.52 40.15
CA PHE A 432 21.52 -30.14 38.82
C PHE A 432 22.94 -30.08 38.25
N ILE A 433 23.61 -28.92 38.36
CA ILE A 433 25.00 -28.74 37.95
C ILE A 433 25.91 -29.69 38.74
N GLU A 434 25.75 -29.75 40.07
CA GLU A 434 26.55 -30.65 40.92
C GLU A 434 26.35 -32.14 40.57
N LYS A 435 25.12 -32.54 40.20
CA LYS A 435 24.82 -33.90 39.70
C LYS A 435 25.51 -34.21 38.38
N ILE A 436 25.59 -33.25 37.45
CA ILE A 436 26.28 -33.43 36.17
C ILE A 436 27.78 -33.56 36.40
N THR A 437 28.37 -32.68 37.21
CA THR A 437 29.80 -32.70 37.53
C THR A 437 30.21 -34.02 38.18
N LYS A 438 29.46 -34.50 39.20
CA LYS A 438 29.72 -35.82 39.81
C LYS A 438 29.61 -36.96 38.81
N LYS A 439 28.63 -36.95 37.89
CA LYS A 439 28.49 -37.98 36.86
C LYS A 439 29.70 -38.01 35.92
N ILE A 440 30.20 -36.85 35.50
CA ILE A 440 31.38 -36.73 34.64
C ILE A 440 32.64 -37.24 35.36
N GLU A 441 32.80 -36.90 36.63
CA GLU A 441 33.95 -37.35 37.45
C GLU A 441 33.93 -38.86 37.74
N THR A 442 32.75 -39.46 37.87
CA THR A 442 32.59 -40.92 38.07
C THR A 442 32.69 -41.74 36.78
N SER A 443 32.50 -41.15 35.60
CA SER A 443 32.77 -41.81 34.32
C SER A 443 34.28 -41.87 34.00
N LYS A 444 35.07 -42.47 34.92
CA LYS A 444 36.47 -42.80 34.68
C LYS A 444 36.58 -44.03 33.79
N SER A 445 36.43 -43.84 32.48
CA SER A 445 36.94 -44.80 31.48
C SER A 445 37.32 -44.14 30.16
N PHE A 446 37.48 -42.82 30.12
CA PHE A 446 37.92 -42.13 28.91
C PHE A 446 39.37 -41.70 29.07
N ASP A 447 40.23 -42.22 28.20
CA ASP A 447 41.66 -41.95 28.18
C ASP A 447 41.90 -40.52 27.68
N ILE A 448 42.35 -39.65 28.59
CA ILE A 448 42.44 -38.19 28.39
C ILE A 448 43.66 -37.82 27.51
N SER A 449 44.53 -38.78 27.16
CA SER A 449 45.71 -38.52 26.33
C SER A 449 45.43 -38.25 24.85
N ASP A 450 44.25 -38.61 24.33
CA ASP A 450 43.96 -38.54 22.88
C ASP A 450 43.41 -37.19 22.41
N TYR A 451 43.12 -36.23 23.31
CA TYR A 451 42.46 -34.97 22.96
C TYR A 451 43.25 -33.70 23.32
N LYS A 452 44.59 -33.77 23.26
CA LYS A 452 45.45 -32.59 23.48
C LYS A 452 45.51 -31.59 22.33
N SER A 453 44.61 -31.65 21.35
CA SER A 453 44.50 -30.58 20.35
C SER A 453 43.06 -30.33 19.94
N LYS A 454 42.45 -29.28 20.49
CA LYS A 454 41.95 -28.11 19.75
C LYS A 454 40.99 -27.31 20.64
N GLU A 455 41.14 -25.99 20.56
CA GLU A 455 40.15 -24.98 20.90
C GLU A 455 38.80 -25.35 20.27
N ASN A 456 37.98 -26.11 20.99
CA ASN A 456 36.66 -26.48 20.56
C ASN A 456 35.71 -26.07 21.69
N ASP A 457 34.85 -25.09 21.42
CA ASP A 457 33.90 -24.51 22.38
C ASP A 457 32.90 -25.54 22.97
N TYR A 458 32.91 -26.76 22.46
CA TYR A 458 32.11 -27.89 22.91
C TYR A 458 32.86 -28.86 23.83
N TYR A 459 34.05 -28.50 24.34
CA TYR A 459 34.72 -29.28 25.38
C TYR A 459 33.84 -29.30 26.64
N LEU A 460 33.33 -30.47 27.00
CA LEU A 460 32.25 -30.65 27.98
C LEU A 460 32.50 -29.97 29.35
N PRO A 461 33.71 -30.02 29.93
CA PRO A 461 34.02 -29.33 31.18
C PRO A 461 33.91 -27.80 31.07
N ASP A 462 34.37 -27.22 29.96
CA ASP A 462 34.25 -25.78 29.71
C ASP A 462 32.83 -25.38 29.37
N PHE A 463 32.08 -26.26 28.67
CA PHE A 463 30.66 -26.06 28.42
C PHE A 463 29.84 -26.02 29.71
N ALA A 464 30.12 -26.89 30.68
CA ALA A 464 29.41 -26.87 31.97
C ALA A 464 29.69 -25.59 32.77
N ASN A 465 30.95 -25.14 32.80
CA ASN A 465 31.33 -23.89 33.45
C ASN A 465 30.70 -22.68 32.76
N ARG A 466 30.71 -22.64 31.43
CA ARG A 466 30.16 -21.53 30.64
C ARG A 466 28.64 -21.50 30.66
N LEU A 467 27.98 -22.66 30.65
CA LEU A 467 26.54 -22.78 30.86
C LEU A 467 26.14 -22.29 32.26
N SER A 468 26.92 -22.64 33.30
CA SER A 468 26.71 -22.11 34.65
C SER A 468 26.87 -20.59 34.71
N GLN A 469 27.81 -20.03 33.96
CA GLN A 469 28.04 -18.58 33.89
C GLN A 469 26.91 -17.87 33.14
N LEU A 470 26.50 -18.40 31.98
CA LEU A 470 25.36 -17.90 31.22
C LEU A 470 24.05 -17.97 32.04
N CYS A 471 23.82 -19.05 32.79
CA CYS A 471 22.65 -19.15 33.65
C CYS A 471 22.65 -18.14 34.82
N LYS A 472 23.79 -17.55 35.19
CA LYS A 472 23.86 -16.44 36.16
C LYS A 472 23.60 -15.07 35.53
N GLU A 473 23.68 -14.97 34.21
CA GLU A 473 23.46 -13.71 33.47
C GLU A 473 21.98 -13.46 33.13
N PHE A 474 21.11 -14.46 33.32
CA PHE A 474 19.66 -14.31 33.18
C PHE A 474 18.99 -14.33 34.57
N PRO A 475 18.10 -13.36 34.87
CA PRO A 475 17.45 -13.21 36.18
C PRO A 475 16.45 -14.32 36.51
#